data_AF-A0AAD7W1M9-F1
#
_entry.id   AF-A0AAD7W1M9-F1
#
_cell.length_a   1.000
_cell.length_b   1.000
_cell.length_c   1.000
_cell.angle_alpha   90.00
_cell.angle_beta   90.00
_cell.angle_gamma   90.00
#
_symmetry.space_group_name_H-M   'P 1'
#
loop_
_entity.id
_entity.type
_entity.pdbx_description
1 polymer ?
#
loop_
_entity_poly.entity_id
_entity_poly.type
_entity_poly.pdbx_seq_one_letter_code
_entity_poly.pdbx_strand_id
1 'polypeptide(L)'
;MKGLEGEEESTFYEPIKKNRVDFFRQVPASVDSSKQKVLKEDCQLFSKLFISCQSRECDLKEFFRHENQSHPAALSDGGKLHTCQKSHLTTILESQVTTPEAEPDADTIIIDGAALQNSLPPRSSKTFKSMQCSMSFLQYKHTLSSTREQTLCLMSTAI
;
A
#
# COMPACT_ATOMS: atom_id res chain seq x y z
N MET A 1 -21.38 -73.05 11.44
CA MET A 1 -21.17 -71.69 11.98
C MET A 1 -21.80 -70.70 11.01
N LYS A 2 -22.64 -69.82 11.55
CA LYS A 2 -23.15 -68.51 11.07
C LYS A 2 -23.41 -68.31 9.57
N GLY A 3 -24.67 -67.99 9.28
CA GLY A 3 -25.17 -67.58 7.98
C GLY A 3 -24.63 -66.24 7.51
N LEU A 4 -24.69 -66.09 6.18
CA LEU A 4 -24.61 -64.84 5.45
C LEU A 4 -26.03 -64.55 4.96
N GLU A 5 -26.87 -64.06 5.86
CA GLU A 5 -28.12 -63.39 5.50
C GLU A 5 -27.78 -61.91 5.36
N GLY A 6 -28.02 -61.32 4.18
CA GLY A 6 -27.82 -59.89 3.99
C GLY A 6 -27.66 -59.37 2.56
N GLU A 7 -28.05 -60.11 1.52
CA GLU A 7 -28.30 -59.49 0.21
C GLU A 7 -29.75 -59.00 0.20
N GLU A 8 -29.95 -57.70 0.45
CA GLU A 8 -31.23 -57.06 0.15
C GLU A 8 -31.42 -57.06 -1.37
N GLU A 9 -32.33 -57.90 -1.87
CA GLU A 9 -32.88 -57.74 -3.21
C GLU A 9 -33.64 -56.40 -3.26
N SER A 10 -32.96 -55.34 -3.72
CA SER A 10 -33.61 -54.06 -3.99
C SER A 10 -34.67 -54.27 -5.07
N THR A 11 -35.94 -54.13 -4.72
CA THR A 11 -37.03 -54.29 -5.68
C THR A 11 -37.03 -53.11 -6.66
N PHE A 12 -37.30 -53.34 -7.95
CA PHE A 12 -37.27 -52.29 -8.98
C PHE A 12 -38.19 -51.09 -8.68
N TYR A 13 -39.22 -51.31 -7.88
CA TYR A 13 -40.21 -50.30 -7.49
C TYR A 13 -39.88 -49.58 -6.17
N GLU A 14 -38.71 -49.84 -5.58
CA GLU A 14 -38.31 -49.12 -4.39
C GLU A 14 -38.11 -47.62 -4.69
N PRO A 15 -38.74 -46.74 -3.90
CA PRO A 15 -38.54 -45.31 -4.05
C PRO A 15 -37.07 -44.95 -3.86
N ILE A 16 -36.48 -44.29 -4.86
CA ILE A 16 -35.09 -43.85 -4.81
C ILE A 16 -34.90 -42.94 -3.60
N LYS A 17 -34.07 -43.37 -2.66
CA LYS A 17 -33.75 -42.60 -1.45
C LYS A 17 -33.08 -41.28 -1.85
N LYS A 18 -33.64 -40.16 -1.40
CA LYS A 18 -33.09 -38.83 -1.67
C LYS A 18 -31.63 -38.74 -1.21
N ASN A 19 -30.73 -38.52 -2.16
CA ASN A 19 -29.31 -38.33 -1.88
C ASN A 19 -29.09 -36.99 -1.16
N ARG A 20 -28.52 -37.01 0.05
CA ARG A 20 -28.17 -35.80 0.83
C ARG A 20 -26.76 -35.33 0.48
N VAL A 21 -26.54 -35.03 -0.79
CA VAL A 21 -25.30 -34.39 -1.23
C VAL A 21 -25.55 -32.90 -1.36
N ASP A 22 -24.86 -32.11 -0.55
CA ASP A 22 -24.84 -30.65 -0.65
C ASP A 22 -24.05 -30.25 -1.90
N PHE A 23 -24.68 -30.32 -3.08
CA PHE A 23 -24.06 -29.97 -4.37
C PHE A 23 -23.54 -28.53 -4.41
N PHE A 24 -24.09 -27.64 -3.59
CA PHE A 24 -23.76 -26.22 -3.55
C PHE A 24 -23.54 -25.76 -2.12
N ARG A 25 -22.52 -26.29 -1.46
CA ARG A 25 -21.95 -25.58 -0.32
C ARG A 25 -21.24 -24.35 -0.88
N GLN A 26 -21.98 -23.25 -1.03
CA GLN A 26 -21.34 -21.94 -1.08
C GLN A 26 -20.71 -21.74 0.28
N VAL A 27 -19.46 -22.19 0.42
CA VAL A 27 -18.60 -21.65 1.47
C VAL A 27 -18.58 -20.16 1.15
N PRO A 28 -19.12 -19.28 2.02
CA PRO A 28 -18.92 -17.87 1.81
C PRO A 28 -17.41 -17.71 1.86
N ALA A 29 -16.80 -17.47 0.69
CA ALA A 29 -15.43 -17.02 0.67
C ALA A 29 -15.42 -15.84 1.65
N SER A 30 -14.48 -15.84 2.60
CA SER A 30 -14.28 -14.74 3.54
C SER A 30 -13.71 -13.53 2.78
N VAL A 31 -14.35 -13.16 1.67
CA VAL A 31 -14.02 -11.97 0.91
C VAL A 31 -14.43 -10.85 1.82
N ASP A 32 -13.44 -10.15 2.34
CA ASP A 32 -13.63 -8.97 3.14
C ASP A 32 -14.59 -8.03 2.39
N SER A 33 -15.81 -7.90 2.90
CA SER A 33 -16.93 -7.22 2.22
C SER A 33 -16.59 -5.77 1.88
N SER A 34 -15.59 -5.20 2.54
CA SER A 34 -15.02 -3.88 2.28
C SER A 34 -14.33 -3.82 0.91
N LYS A 35 -13.43 -4.77 0.59
CA LYS A 35 -12.68 -4.81 -0.68
C LYS A 35 -13.59 -5.00 -1.89
N GLN A 36 -14.66 -5.77 -1.74
CA GLN A 36 -15.64 -5.95 -2.81
C GLN A 36 -16.41 -4.65 -3.14
N LYS A 37 -16.65 -3.79 -2.14
CA LYS A 37 -17.31 -2.49 -2.36
C LYS A 37 -16.41 -1.54 -3.12
N VAL A 38 -15.14 -1.44 -2.72
CA VAL A 38 -14.13 -0.63 -3.41
C VAL A 38 -14.03 -1.01 -4.88
N LEU A 39 -13.92 -2.30 -5.18
CA LEU A 39 -13.84 -2.77 -6.56
C LEU A 39 -15.08 -2.41 -7.40
N LYS A 40 -16.26 -2.42 -6.80
CA LYS A 40 -17.50 -1.98 -7.47
C LYS A 40 -17.49 -0.49 -7.75
N GLU A 41 -17.03 0.32 -6.81
CA GLU A 41 -16.89 1.77 -6.95
C GLU A 41 -15.86 2.12 -8.05
N ASP A 42 -14.72 1.44 -8.06
CA ASP A 42 -13.70 1.56 -9.11
C ASP A 42 -14.26 1.20 -10.48
N CYS A 43 -14.99 0.08 -10.58
CA CYS A 43 -15.59 -0.36 -11.83
C CYS A 43 -16.62 0.67 -12.36
N GLN A 44 -17.40 1.30 -11.47
CA GLN A 44 -18.29 2.40 -11.83
C GLN A 44 -17.51 3.65 -12.28
N LEU A 45 -16.41 3.99 -11.61
CA LEU A 45 -15.56 5.12 -11.98
C LEU A 45 -14.94 4.92 -13.37
N PHE A 46 -14.37 3.75 -13.63
CA PHE A 46 -13.79 3.40 -14.94
C PHE A 46 -14.85 3.37 -16.05
N SER A 47 -16.06 2.89 -15.77
CA SER A 47 -17.16 2.92 -16.75
C SER A 47 -17.53 4.35 -17.14
N LYS A 48 -17.60 5.26 -16.17
CA LYS A 48 -17.86 6.69 -16.42
C LYS A 48 -16.73 7.35 -17.18
N LEU A 49 -15.48 7.02 -16.84
CA LEU A 49 -14.29 7.51 -17.54
C LEU A 49 -14.31 7.04 -19.01
N PHE A 50 -14.56 5.75 -19.24
CA PHE A 50 -14.63 5.16 -20.58
C PHE A 50 -15.66 5.85 -21.49
N ILE A 51 -16.87 6.12 -20.98
CA ILE A 51 -17.89 6.86 -21.73
C ILE A 51 -17.42 8.29 -22.00
N SER A 52 -16.82 8.94 -21.00
CA SER A 52 -16.32 10.32 -21.13
C SER A 52 -15.24 10.43 -22.20
N CYS A 53 -14.32 9.46 -22.25
CA CYS A 53 -13.24 9.38 -23.24
C CYS A 53 -13.74 9.15 -24.68
N GLN A 54 -14.91 8.51 -24.86
CA GLN A 54 -15.52 8.39 -26.18
C GLN A 54 -16.13 9.71 -26.68
N SER A 55 -16.67 10.52 -25.75
CA SER A 55 -17.38 11.76 -26.10
C SER A 55 -16.48 12.98 -26.26
N ARG A 56 -15.31 12.96 -25.61
CA ARG A 56 -14.33 14.05 -25.58
C ARG A 56 -13.00 13.35 -25.76
N GLU A 57 -12.26 13.64 -26.82
CA GLU A 57 -10.93 13.08 -27.13
C GLU A 57 -9.99 13.21 -25.91
N CYS A 58 -10.09 12.26 -24.99
CA CYS A 58 -9.52 12.38 -23.66
C CYS A 58 -8.15 11.74 -23.68
N ASP A 59 -7.13 12.54 -23.39
CA ASP A 59 -5.77 12.03 -23.21
C ASP A 59 -5.68 11.33 -21.85
N LEU A 60 -5.81 10.00 -21.87
CA LEU A 60 -5.63 9.14 -20.69
C LEU A 60 -4.24 9.30 -20.08
N LYS A 61 -3.22 9.63 -20.88
CA LYS A 61 -1.85 9.79 -20.38
C LYS A 61 -1.74 11.04 -19.51
N GLU A 62 -2.35 12.14 -19.93
CA GLU A 62 -2.43 13.36 -19.13
C GLU A 62 -3.31 13.15 -17.88
N PHE A 63 -4.44 12.43 -18.03
CA PHE A 63 -5.34 12.14 -16.92
C PHE A 63 -4.68 11.32 -15.82
N PHE A 64 -4.00 10.22 -16.15
CA PHE A 64 -3.30 9.38 -15.18
C PHE A 64 -1.93 9.93 -14.74
N ARG A 65 -1.50 11.07 -15.30
CA ARG A 65 -0.27 11.73 -14.86
C ARG A 65 -0.39 12.29 -13.45
N HIS A 66 -1.60 12.63 -13.02
CA HIS A 66 -1.87 13.20 -11.70
C HIS A 66 -2.65 12.22 -10.83
N GLU A 67 -2.56 12.40 -9.51
CA GLU A 67 -3.34 11.61 -8.56
C GLU A 67 -4.84 11.92 -8.72
N ASN A 68 -5.62 10.91 -9.12
CA ASN A 68 -7.05 11.04 -9.45
C ASN A 68 -7.98 10.68 -8.29
N GLN A 69 -7.41 10.27 -7.15
CA GLN A 69 -8.16 9.89 -5.96
C GLN A 69 -8.27 11.09 -5.01
N SER A 70 -9.34 11.14 -4.23
CA SER A 70 -9.55 12.18 -3.21
C SER A 70 -8.54 12.11 -2.06
N HIS A 71 -7.83 10.98 -1.93
CA HIS A 71 -6.87 10.72 -0.88
C HIS A 71 -5.60 10.12 -1.49
N PRO A 72 -4.39 10.46 -0.97
CA PRO A 72 -3.15 9.87 -1.45
C PRO A 72 -3.15 8.35 -1.25
N ALA A 73 -2.72 7.61 -2.26
CA ALA A 73 -2.62 6.14 -2.18
C ALA A 73 -1.74 5.67 -1.01
N ALA A 74 -0.70 6.43 -0.66
CA ALA A 74 0.20 6.11 0.45
C ALA A 74 -0.45 6.21 1.84
N LEU A 75 -1.58 6.90 1.97
CA LEU A 75 -2.26 7.17 3.24
C LEU A 75 -3.71 6.68 3.28
N SER A 76 -4.14 5.98 2.23
CA SER A 76 -5.49 5.45 2.13
C SER A 76 -5.50 3.95 1.84
N ASP A 77 -6.51 3.27 2.38
CA ASP A 77 -6.80 1.88 2.07
C ASP A 77 -8.21 1.81 1.50
N GLY A 78 -8.33 1.34 0.26
CA GLY A 78 -9.61 1.25 -0.44
C GLY A 78 -10.34 2.59 -0.59
N GLY A 79 -9.59 3.66 -0.88
CA GLY A 79 -10.17 5.01 -1.08
C GLY A 79 -10.57 5.73 0.22
N LYS A 80 -10.23 5.18 1.38
CA LYS A 80 -10.49 5.80 2.69
C LYS A 80 -9.19 6.03 3.46
N LEU A 81 -9.03 7.23 4.03
CA LEU A 81 -7.88 7.54 4.88
C LEU A 81 -7.81 6.62 6.09
N HIS A 82 -6.58 6.26 6.48
CA HIS A 82 -6.34 5.54 7.72
C HIS A 82 -6.77 6.36 8.94
N THR A 83 -7.77 5.86 9.67
CA THR A 83 -8.18 6.41 10.96
C THR A 83 -7.40 5.72 12.09
N CYS A 84 -6.10 6.01 12.19
CA CYS A 84 -5.22 5.47 13.23
C CYS A 84 -4.45 6.58 13.94
N GLN A 85 -3.71 6.24 14.98
CA GLN A 85 -2.76 7.18 15.58
C GLN A 85 -1.69 7.58 14.55
N LYS A 86 -1.21 8.82 14.61
CA LYS A 86 -0.20 9.36 13.68
C LYS A 86 1.06 8.47 13.60
N SER A 87 1.48 7.87 14.70
CA SER A 87 2.62 6.95 14.75
C SER A 87 2.43 5.68 13.90
N HIS A 88 1.20 5.18 13.78
CA HIS A 88 0.92 4.00 12.94
C HIS A 88 1.03 4.31 11.44
N LEU A 89 0.83 5.57 11.03
CA LEU A 89 1.01 5.96 9.63
C LEU A 89 2.46 5.75 9.18
N THR A 90 3.44 5.97 10.07
CA THR A 90 4.86 5.74 9.77
C THR A 90 5.12 4.29 9.39
N THR A 91 4.59 3.34 10.17
CA THR A 91 4.73 1.90 9.88
C THR A 91 4.07 1.52 8.55
N ILE A 92 2.92 2.12 8.22
CA ILE A 92 2.24 1.89 6.94
C ILE A 92 3.12 2.40 5.79
N LEU A 93 3.63 3.63 5.89
CA LEU A 93 4.50 4.21 4.86
C LEU A 93 5.80 3.43 4.67
N GLU A 94 6.46 3.04 5.77
CA GLU A 94 7.69 2.24 5.73
C GLU A 94 7.47 0.88 5.05
N SER A 95 6.29 0.25 5.23
CA SER A 95 5.98 -1.02 4.57
C SER A 95 5.86 -0.92 3.03
N GLN A 96 5.61 0.29 2.51
CA GLN A 96 5.45 0.54 1.07
C GLN A 96 6.76 1.01 0.41
N VAL A 97 7.79 1.31 1.21
CA VAL A 97 9.07 1.82 0.72
C VAL A 97 10.11 0.71 0.79
N THR A 98 10.74 0.39 -0.33
CA THR A 98 11.95 -0.42 -0.34
C THR A 98 13.14 0.49 -0.03
N THR A 99 13.72 0.35 1.17
CA THR A 99 14.99 1.01 1.48
C THR A 99 16.12 0.34 0.69
N PRO A 100 16.87 1.08 -0.14
CA PRO A 100 18.00 0.51 -0.83
C PRO A 100 19.07 0.05 0.19
N GLU A 101 19.63 -1.14 -0.03
CA GLU A 101 20.69 -1.72 0.81
C GLU A 101 22.01 -0.96 0.69
N ALA A 102 22.21 -0.28 -0.43
CA ALA A 102 23.41 0.48 -0.74
C ALA A 102 23.07 1.94 -1.04
N GLU A 103 24.04 2.80 -0.78
CA GLU A 103 23.96 4.20 -1.18
C GLU A 103 23.84 4.31 -2.71
N PRO A 104 23.03 5.25 -3.22
CA PRO A 104 22.92 5.47 -4.64
C PRO A 104 24.28 5.92 -5.22
N ASP A 105 24.72 5.29 -6.30
CA ASP A 105 25.89 5.74 -7.06
C ASP A 105 25.52 7.02 -7.82
N ALA A 106 25.79 8.17 -7.20
CA ALA A 106 25.44 9.48 -7.72
C ALA A 106 26.52 10.52 -7.41
N ASP A 107 26.76 11.43 -8.36
CA ASP A 107 27.70 12.55 -8.19
C ASP A 107 27.18 13.61 -7.21
N THR A 108 25.85 13.69 -7.02
CA THR A 108 25.20 14.67 -6.16
C THR A 108 24.00 14.03 -5.44
N ILE A 109 23.96 14.25 -4.12
CA ILE A 109 22.85 13.85 -3.27
C ILE A 109 22.19 15.12 -2.74
N ILE A 110 20.89 15.27 -3.02
CA ILE A 110 20.09 16.38 -2.54
C ILE A 110 19.19 15.84 -1.42
N ILE A 111 19.30 16.47 -0.24
CA ILE A 111 18.50 16.10 0.92
C ILE A 111 17.57 17.26 1.26
N ASP A 112 16.30 16.95 1.50
CA ASP A 112 15.36 17.89 2.11
C ASP A 112 15.78 18.15 3.57
N GLY A 113 16.31 19.36 3.81
CA GLY A 113 16.81 19.76 5.12
C GLY A 113 15.72 19.79 6.21
N ALA A 114 14.48 20.10 5.84
CA ALA A 114 13.38 20.16 6.80
C ALA A 114 12.96 18.74 7.22
N ALA A 115 12.89 17.80 6.28
CA ALA A 115 12.64 16.40 6.58
C ALA A 115 13.75 15.82 7.47
N LEU A 116 15.02 16.08 7.14
CA LEU A 116 16.17 15.65 7.94
C LEU A 116 16.14 16.21 9.36
N GLN A 117 15.78 17.47 9.53
CA GLN A 117 15.67 18.07 10.87
C GLN A 117 14.56 17.42 11.69
N ASN A 118 13.41 17.13 11.07
CA ASN A 118 12.27 16.49 11.72
C ASN A 118 12.52 15.02 12.07
N SER A 119 13.44 14.33 11.38
CA SER A 119 13.81 12.94 11.71
C SER A 119 14.78 12.83 12.87
N LEU A 120 15.40 13.94 13.29
CA LEU A 120 16.34 13.93 14.42
C LEU A 120 15.60 14.00 15.76
N PRO A 121 16.16 13.38 16.82
CA PRO A 121 15.60 13.51 18.16
C PRO A 121 15.45 14.99 18.57
N PRO A 122 14.41 15.37 19.33
CA PRO A 122 14.23 16.74 19.79
C PRO A 122 15.48 17.24 20.52
N ARG A 123 16.10 18.30 20.00
CA ARG A 123 17.28 18.91 20.62
C ARG A 123 16.87 20.13 21.45
N SER A 124 17.71 20.48 22.44
CA SER A 124 17.55 21.67 23.28
C SER A 124 17.68 23.01 22.53
N SER A 125 18.02 22.94 21.25
CA SER A 125 18.22 24.07 20.34
C SER A 125 16.89 24.75 20.00
N LYS A 126 16.75 26.04 20.31
CA LYS A 126 15.49 26.78 20.14
C LYS A 126 15.25 27.32 18.73
N THR A 127 16.25 27.30 17.84
CA THR A 127 16.15 27.89 16.49
C THR A 127 16.78 27.00 15.42
N PHE A 128 16.25 27.07 14.19
CA PHE A 128 16.78 26.37 13.02
C PHE A 128 18.28 26.59 12.83
N LYS A 129 18.73 27.85 12.92
CA LYS A 129 20.14 28.23 12.79
C LYS A 129 21.04 27.55 13.83
N SER A 130 20.56 27.41 15.07
CA SER A 130 21.30 26.70 16.13
C SER A 130 21.34 25.18 15.93
N MET A 131 20.29 24.60 15.31
CA MET A 131 20.29 23.20 14.91
C MET A 131 21.26 22.94 13.77
N GLN A 132 21.30 23.79 12.73
CA GLN A 132 22.24 23.65 11.62
C GLN A 132 23.70 23.78 12.07
N CYS A 133 23.99 24.63 13.08
CA CYS A 133 25.34 24.80 13.62
C CYS A 133 25.78 23.62 14.51
N SER A 134 24.85 22.99 15.24
CA SER A 134 25.12 21.80 16.08
C SER A 134 25.04 20.47 15.31
N MET A 135 24.30 20.45 14.20
CA MET A 135 24.42 19.49 13.12
C MET A 135 25.72 19.78 12.38
N SER A 136 26.83 19.49 13.04
CA SER A 136 28.04 19.21 12.29
C SER A 136 27.66 18.07 11.33
N PHE A 137 27.64 18.41 10.04
CA PHE A 137 27.68 17.57 8.85
C PHE A 137 28.51 16.26 8.99
N LEU A 138 29.36 16.19 10.00
CA LEU A 138 30.28 15.12 10.36
C LEU A 138 29.62 13.76 10.53
N GLN A 139 28.41 13.66 11.10
CA GLN A 139 27.86 12.33 11.38
C GLN A 139 27.33 11.62 10.11
N TYR A 140 26.90 12.38 9.10
CA TYR A 140 26.49 11.81 7.80
C TYR A 140 27.68 11.67 6.84
N LYS A 141 28.68 12.58 6.91
CA LYS A 141 29.97 12.39 6.22
C LYS A 141 30.68 11.12 6.69
N HIS A 142 30.61 10.73 7.96
CA HIS A 142 31.27 9.49 8.41
C HIS A 142 30.64 8.21 7.84
N THR A 143 29.35 8.24 7.48
CA THR A 143 28.68 7.08 6.83
C THR A 143 28.91 7.08 5.32
N LEU A 144 28.86 8.24 4.66
CA LEU A 144 29.05 8.37 3.20
C LEU A 144 30.52 8.45 2.76
N SER A 145 31.44 8.96 3.59
CA SER A 145 32.82 9.30 3.18
C SER A 145 33.83 8.17 3.37
N SER A 146 33.43 6.92 3.15
CA SER A 146 34.43 5.87 2.87
C SER A 146 34.79 5.78 1.39
N THR A 147 34.02 6.38 0.47
CA THR A 147 34.30 6.23 -0.97
C THR A 147 33.79 7.42 -1.81
N ARG A 148 34.72 8.30 -2.22
CA ARG A 148 34.61 9.42 -3.20
C ARG A 148 34.06 10.77 -2.70
N GLU A 149 34.52 11.84 -3.38
CA GLU A 149 34.08 13.23 -3.18
C GLU A 149 32.65 13.44 -3.70
N GLN A 150 31.64 13.10 -2.91
CA GLN A 150 30.25 13.44 -3.22
C GLN A 150 29.91 14.84 -2.71
N THR A 151 29.22 15.63 -3.54
CA THR A 151 28.71 16.96 -3.16
C THR A 151 27.31 16.82 -2.57
N LEU A 152 27.17 17.19 -1.29
CA LEU A 152 25.87 17.19 -0.60
C LEU A 152 25.24 18.58 -0.67
N CYS A 153 24.04 18.70 -1.24
CA CYS A 153 23.31 19.96 -1.29
C CYS A 153 22.11 19.88 -0.34
N LEU A 154 22.09 20.74 0.70
CA LEU A 154 20.94 20.90 1.59
C LEU A 154 20.04 22.00 1.03
N MET A 155 18.83 21.61 0.65
CA MET A 155 17.81 22.59 0.29
C MET A 155 17.17 23.13 1.57
N SER A 156 17.33 24.42 1.81
CA SER A 156 16.64 25.14 2.88
C SER A 156 15.48 25.91 2.26
N THR A 157 14.26 25.42 2.40
CA THR A 157 13.07 26.21 2.07
C THR A 157 12.89 27.25 3.17
N ALA A 158 13.14 28.52 2.86
CA ALA A 158 12.75 29.62 3.73
C ALA A 158 11.21 29.71 3.70
N ILE A 159 10.57 29.46 4.85
CA ILE A 159 9.18 29.84 5.10
C ILE A 159 9.20 31.25 5.69
#